data_AF-A0A317VCK5-F1
#
_entry.id   AF-A0A317VCK5-F1
#
_cell.length_a   1.000
_cell.length_b   1.000
_cell.length_c   1.000
_cell.angle_alpha   90.00
_cell.angle_beta   90.00
_cell.angle_gamma   90.00
#
_symmetry.space_group_name_H-M   'P 1'
#
loop_
_entity.id
_entity.type
_entity.pdbx_description
1 polymer ?
#
loop_
_entity_poly.entity_id
_entity_poly.type
_entity_poly.pdbx_seq_one_letter_code
_entity_poly.pdbx_strand_id
1 'polypeptide(L)'
;MCDFTESTIVADDEDMADFISEDFASVKSDIARFGSMMYEVISGNHFEFCVIPDIETDLDDDPVSKTCKTWPTDDKLPNTNPLFLEDIIKRCWALEGFLTMQEACHALDNSGHRKPTDILTEG
;
A
#
# COMPACT_ATOMS: atom_id res chain seq x y z
N MET A 1 -9.82 -11.95 7.21
CA MET A 1 -8.46 -12.27 6.73
C MET A 1 -8.29 -13.77 6.85
N CYS A 2 -7.75 -14.40 5.81
CA CYS A 2 -7.46 -15.82 5.73
C CYS A 2 -6.14 -15.99 4.97
N ASP A 3 -5.49 -17.14 5.12
CA ASP A 3 -4.12 -17.38 4.68
C ASP A 3 -3.08 -16.55 5.47
N PHE A 4 -2.19 -17.24 6.17
CA PHE A 4 -1.13 -16.67 7.00
C PHE A 4 0.24 -17.17 6.58
N THR A 5 0.37 -17.73 5.36
CA THR A 5 1.64 -18.28 4.88
C THR A 5 2.74 -17.22 4.76
N GLU A 6 2.38 -15.97 4.44
CA GLU A 6 3.32 -14.84 4.40
C GLU A 6 3.37 -14.03 5.72
N SER A 7 2.77 -14.52 6.81
CA SER A 7 2.77 -13.79 8.09
C SER A 7 4.07 -14.03 8.87
N THR A 8 4.54 -12.98 9.54
CA THR A 8 5.68 -13.05 10.47
C THR A 8 5.20 -12.76 11.89
N ILE A 9 5.70 -13.53 12.86
CA ILE A 9 5.49 -13.27 14.29
C ILE A 9 6.61 -12.32 14.74
N VAL A 10 6.23 -11.14 15.23
CA VAL A 10 7.15 -10.15 15.82
C VAL A 10 7.29 -10.44 17.31
N ALA A 11 8.50 -10.37 17.86
CA ALA A 11 8.72 -10.62 19.29
C ALA A 11 8.19 -9.47 20.15
N ASP A 12 7.80 -9.76 21.40
CA ASP A 12 7.20 -8.76 22.30
C ASP A 12 8.15 -7.60 22.67
N ASP A 13 9.48 -7.80 22.53
CA ASP A 13 10.51 -6.81 22.79
C ASP A 13 10.92 -5.99 21.56
N GLU A 14 10.36 -6.28 20.39
CA GLU A 14 10.58 -5.52 19.15
C GLU A 14 9.46 -4.48 18.94
N ASP A 15 9.82 -3.30 18.46
CA ASP A 15 8.83 -2.31 18.04
C ASP A 15 8.26 -2.71 16.68
N MET A 16 6.98 -3.07 16.65
CA MET A 16 6.27 -3.47 15.44
C MET A 16 6.28 -2.38 14.35
N ALA A 17 6.36 -1.10 14.72
CA ALA A 17 6.42 0.01 13.77
C ALA A 17 7.75 0.06 12.99
N ASP A 18 8.83 -0.38 13.63
CA ASP A 18 10.19 -0.37 13.07
C ASP A 18 10.64 -1.75 12.56
N PHE A 19 9.86 -2.81 12.85
CA PHE A 19 10.15 -4.17 12.44
C PHE A 19 10.06 -4.37 10.92
N ILE A 20 11.08 -5.01 10.36
CA ILE A 20 11.14 -5.46 8.96
C ILE A 20 11.63 -6.90 8.96
N SER A 21 10.85 -7.83 8.42
CA SER A 21 11.22 -9.25 8.31
C SER A 21 12.31 -9.48 7.27
N GLU A 22 12.89 -10.68 7.26
CA GLU A 22 13.83 -11.12 6.21
C GLU A 22 13.20 -11.09 4.81
N ASP A 23 11.89 -11.32 4.72
CA ASP A 23 11.08 -11.24 3.50
C ASP A 23 10.54 -9.82 3.24
N PHE A 24 11.05 -8.81 3.96
CA PHE A 24 10.67 -7.40 3.87
C PHE A 24 9.21 -7.11 4.23
N ALA A 25 8.57 -8.03 4.96
CA ALA A 25 7.27 -7.79 5.56
C ALA A 25 7.40 -6.80 6.72
N SER A 26 6.54 -5.80 6.73
CA SER A 26 6.45 -4.76 7.76
C SER A 26 5.00 -4.28 7.85
N VAL A 27 4.65 -3.59 8.93
CA VAL A 27 3.35 -2.89 9.01
C VAL A 27 3.16 -1.98 7.80
N LYS A 28 4.24 -1.35 7.34
CA LYS A 28 4.21 -0.45 6.19
C LYS A 28 3.85 -1.19 4.89
N SER A 29 4.42 -2.36 4.63
CA SER A 29 4.06 -3.16 3.44
C SER A 29 2.61 -3.65 3.51
N ASP A 30 2.11 -4.02 4.70
CA ASP A 30 0.71 -4.43 4.89
C ASP A 30 -0.26 -3.27 4.60
N ILE A 31 0.06 -2.06 5.06
CA ILE A 31 -0.70 -0.84 4.75
C ILE A 31 -0.73 -0.58 3.24
N ALA A 32 0.40 -0.76 2.54
CA ALA A 32 0.45 -0.55 1.11
C ALA A 32 -0.34 -1.60 0.32
N ARG A 33 -0.27 -2.88 0.73
CA ARG A 33 -1.11 -3.97 0.19
C ARG A 33 -2.59 -3.72 0.46
N PHE A 34 -2.94 -3.13 1.61
CA PHE A 34 -4.31 -2.67 1.88
C PHE A 34 -4.73 -1.54 0.91
N GLY A 35 -3.85 -0.58 0.61
CA GLY A 35 -4.07 0.44 -0.42
C GLY A 35 -4.33 -0.16 -1.81
N SER A 36 -3.56 -1.20 -2.19
CA SER A 36 -3.78 -1.97 -3.41
C SER A 36 -5.15 -2.62 -3.47
N MET A 37 -5.56 -3.30 -2.39
CA MET A 37 -6.90 -3.89 -2.28
C MET A 37 -7.99 -2.83 -2.44
N MET A 38 -7.85 -1.66 -1.79
CA MET A 38 -8.80 -0.56 -1.95
C MET A 38 -8.88 -0.06 -3.39
N TYR A 39 -7.72 0.16 -4.04
CA TYR A 39 -7.64 0.57 -5.43
C TYR A 39 -8.35 -0.43 -6.35
N GLU A 40 -8.12 -1.72 -6.16
CA GLU A 40 -8.75 -2.78 -6.95
C GLU A 40 -10.27 -2.79 -6.77
N VAL A 41 -10.76 -2.71 -5.52
CA VAL A 41 -12.21 -2.70 -5.23
C VAL A 41 -12.91 -1.49 -5.86
N ILE A 42 -12.27 -0.32 -5.87
CA ILE A 42 -12.90 0.93 -6.33
C ILE A 42 -12.76 1.12 -7.84
N SER A 43 -11.60 0.78 -8.40
CA SER A 43 -11.30 1.02 -9.82
C SER A 43 -11.62 -0.19 -10.71
N GLY A 44 -11.70 -1.40 -10.14
CA GLY A 44 -11.76 -2.66 -10.87
C GLY A 44 -10.44 -3.11 -11.49
N ASN A 45 -9.35 -2.36 -11.30
CA ASN A 45 -8.03 -2.68 -11.84
C ASN A 45 -7.12 -3.25 -10.75
N HIS A 46 -6.45 -4.35 -11.06
CA HIS A 46 -5.49 -4.97 -10.16
C HIS A 46 -4.18 -4.17 -10.09
N PHE A 47 -3.62 -4.03 -8.88
CA PHE A 47 -2.29 -3.48 -8.65
C PHE A 47 -1.63 -4.20 -7.48
N GLU A 48 -0.59 -4.97 -7.75
CA GLU A 48 0.16 -5.70 -6.73
C GLU A 48 1.28 -4.83 -6.15
N PHE A 49 1.23 -4.58 -4.84
CA PHE A 49 2.30 -3.87 -4.14
C PHE A 49 3.32 -4.88 -3.58
N CYS A 50 4.58 -4.77 -4.01
CA CYS A 50 5.66 -5.67 -3.59
C CYS A 50 6.87 -4.88 -3.04
N VAL A 51 7.39 -5.34 -1.89
CA VAL A 51 8.71 -4.95 -1.34
C VAL A 51 9.65 -6.14 -1.57
N ILE A 52 10.89 -5.91 -2.01
CA ILE A 52 11.68 -6.95 -2.71
C ILE A 52 13.09 -7.10 -2.13
N PRO A 53 13.57 -8.35 -1.93
CA PRO A 53 14.95 -8.64 -1.54
C PRO A 53 16.03 -8.34 -2.58
N ASP A 54 17.20 -7.97 -2.09
CA ASP A 54 18.36 -7.48 -2.84
C ASP A 54 19.28 -8.61 -3.39
N ILE A 55 18.74 -9.76 -3.78
CA ILE A 55 19.57 -10.82 -4.34
C ILE A 55 19.95 -10.42 -5.77
N GLU A 56 21.24 -10.17 -6.01
CA GLU A 56 21.83 -10.12 -7.36
C GLU A 56 21.66 -11.51 -8.01
N THR A 57 20.48 -11.83 -8.53
CA THR A 57 20.37 -12.93 -9.48
C THR A 57 20.84 -12.42 -10.83
N ASP A 58 22.02 -12.92 -11.18
CA ASP A 58 22.60 -12.88 -12.51
C ASP A 58 21.53 -13.11 -13.59
N LEU A 59 21.73 -12.35 -14.66
CA LEU A 59 21.00 -12.32 -15.91
C LEU A 59 20.76 -13.74 -16.47
N ASP A 60 19.54 -14.26 -16.38
CA ASP A 60 18.86 -15.14 -17.36
C ASP A 60 17.71 -15.90 -16.67
N ASP A 61 16.51 -15.31 -16.61
CA ASP A 61 15.26 -15.98 -17.02
C ASP A 61 14.02 -15.12 -16.68
N ASP A 62 13.16 -14.95 -17.69
CA ASP A 62 11.79 -14.44 -17.70
C ASP A 62 11.52 -12.90 -17.62
N PRO A 63 10.99 -12.26 -18.69
CA PRO A 63 10.55 -10.86 -18.67
C PRO A 63 9.28 -10.57 -17.85
N VAL A 64 8.65 -11.57 -17.22
CA VAL A 64 7.39 -11.42 -16.46
C VAL A 64 7.61 -11.02 -14.98
N SER A 65 8.78 -11.27 -14.40
CA SER A 65 9.06 -10.96 -13.00
C SER A 65 9.89 -9.68 -12.86
N LYS A 66 9.26 -8.52 -13.08
CA LYS A 66 9.89 -7.22 -12.80
C LYS A 66 9.81 -6.89 -11.31
N THR A 67 10.71 -7.51 -10.56
CA THR A 67 10.87 -7.25 -9.15
C THR A 67 11.60 -5.90 -8.94
N CYS A 68 10.85 -4.84 -8.55
CA CYS A 68 11.37 -3.52 -8.15
C CYS A 68 11.98 -3.42 -6.73
N LYS A 69 13.22 -2.90 -6.66
CA LYS A 69 14.15 -2.80 -5.51
C LYS A 69 13.89 -1.72 -4.44
N THR A 70 12.88 -0.89 -4.59
CA THR A 70 12.66 0.27 -3.73
C THR A 70 11.17 0.45 -3.55
N TRP A 71 10.75 1.05 -2.43
CA TRP A 71 9.39 1.56 -2.29
C TRP A 71 8.99 2.25 -3.62
N PRO A 72 7.87 1.86 -4.24
CA PRO A 72 7.59 2.26 -5.61
C PRO A 72 7.53 3.79 -5.67
N THR A 73 8.24 4.33 -6.65
CA THR A 73 8.18 5.74 -6.99
C THR A 73 6.82 6.05 -7.61
N ASP A 74 6.37 7.30 -7.51
CA ASP A 74 5.03 7.73 -7.94
C ASP A 74 4.71 7.36 -9.40
N ASP A 75 5.72 7.25 -10.28
CA ASP A 75 5.57 6.86 -11.68
C ASP A 75 5.19 5.37 -11.88
N LYS A 76 5.46 4.53 -10.87
CA LYS A 76 5.09 3.11 -10.86
C LYS A 76 3.74 2.86 -10.19
N LEU A 77 3.21 3.84 -9.48
CA LEU A 77 1.89 3.76 -8.86
C LEU A 77 0.81 4.00 -9.93
N PRO A 78 -0.31 3.27 -9.88
CA PRO A 78 -1.39 3.48 -10.83
C PRO A 78 -2.04 4.84 -10.62
N ASN A 79 -2.61 5.40 -11.69
CA ASN A 79 -3.35 6.65 -11.58
C ASN A 79 -4.65 6.42 -10.79
N THR A 80 -4.79 7.15 -9.69
CA THR A 80 -5.95 7.11 -8.81
C THR A 80 -6.98 8.20 -9.09
N ASN A 81 -6.81 9.04 -10.11
CA ASN A 81 -7.78 10.07 -10.47
C ASN A 81 -8.80 9.55 -11.51
N PRO A 82 -10.13 9.76 -11.33
CA PRO A 82 -10.82 10.40 -10.22
C PRO A 82 -11.48 9.37 -9.27
N LEU A 83 -10.72 8.70 -8.40
CA LEU A 83 -11.25 7.76 -7.43
C LEU A 83 -11.68 8.47 -6.14
N PHE A 84 -12.82 8.06 -5.58
CA PHE A 84 -13.41 8.67 -4.36
C PHE A 84 -12.46 8.66 -3.13
N LEU A 85 -11.59 7.65 -3.00
CA LEU A 85 -10.64 7.50 -1.89
C LEU A 85 -9.19 7.71 -2.33
N GLU A 86 -8.96 8.44 -3.41
CA GLU A 86 -7.63 8.68 -3.97
C GLU A 86 -6.59 9.09 -2.92
N ASP A 87 -6.89 10.09 -2.08
CA ASP A 87 -5.94 10.61 -1.08
C ASP A 87 -5.51 9.52 -0.08
N ILE A 88 -6.47 8.69 0.33
CA ILE A 88 -6.21 7.60 1.27
C ILE A 88 -5.38 6.50 0.60
N ILE A 89 -5.74 6.12 -0.63
CA ILE A 89 -4.98 5.13 -1.42
C ILE A 89 -3.53 5.59 -1.59
N LYS A 90 -3.32 6.85 -2.01
CA LYS A 90 -1.99 7.43 -2.17
C LYS A 90 -1.19 7.44 -0.87
N ARG A 91 -1.81 7.77 0.26
CA ARG A 91 -1.16 7.74 1.57
C ARG A 91 -0.84 6.33 2.07
N CYS A 92 -1.57 5.31 1.65
CA CYS A 92 -1.18 3.92 1.90
C CYS A 92 0.11 3.56 1.16
N TRP A 93 0.28 4.06 -0.07
CA TRP A 93 1.46 3.81 -0.90
C TRP A 93 2.59 4.82 -0.74
N ALA A 94 2.45 5.85 0.10
CA ALA A 94 3.54 6.80 0.31
C ALA A 94 4.47 6.30 1.42
N LEU A 95 5.78 6.40 1.23
CA LEU A 95 6.77 6.04 2.26
C LEU A 95 6.52 6.82 3.56
N GLU A 96 6.37 8.13 3.45
CA GLU A 96 5.99 9.06 4.54
C GLU A 96 4.46 9.12 4.79
N GLY A 97 3.73 8.11 4.32
CA GLY A 97 2.28 7.99 4.46
C GLY A 97 1.84 7.49 5.84
N PHE A 98 0.78 6.67 5.89
CA PHE A 98 0.33 6.08 7.15
C PHE A 98 1.40 5.16 7.76
N LEU A 99 1.61 5.28 9.07
CA LEU A 99 2.55 4.45 9.84
C LEU A 99 1.84 3.28 10.51
N THR A 100 0.55 3.43 10.80
CA THR A 100 -0.26 2.38 11.42
C THR A 100 -1.57 2.17 10.66
N MET A 101 -2.11 0.96 10.74
CA MET A 101 -3.42 0.67 10.15
C MET A 101 -4.55 1.50 10.78
N GLN A 102 -4.40 1.85 12.06
CA GLN A 102 -5.34 2.70 12.80
C GLN A 102 -5.47 4.08 12.16
N GLU A 103 -4.37 4.67 11.67
CA GLU A 103 -4.42 5.95 10.96
C GLU A 103 -5.19 5.83 9.63
N ALA A 104 -4.98 4.74 8.89
CA ALA A 104 -5.72 4.46 7.65
C ALA A 104 -7.22 4.27 7.91
N CYS A 105 -7.59 3.49 8.93
CA CYS A 105 -8.98 3.31 9.37
C CYS A 105 -9.61 4.65 9.77
N HIS A 106 -8.92 5.46 10.58
CA HIS A 106 -9.41 6.77 10.99
C HIS A 106 -9.62 7.72 9.79
N ALA A 107 -8.74 7.68 8.79
CA ALA A 107 -8.93 8.45 7.56
C ALA A 107 -10.17 8.00 6.79
N LEU A 108 -10.40 6.68 6.70
CA LEU A 108 -11.59 6.10 6.06
C LEU A 108 -12.88 6.52 6.76
N ASP A 109 -12.96 6.42 8.08
CA ASP A 109 -14.13 6.82 8.85
C ASP A 109 -14.51 8.30 8.64
N ASN A 110 -13.48 9.16 8.51
CA ASN A 110 -13.66 10.57 8.25
C ASN A 110 -13.96 10.89 6.77
N SER A 111 -13.59 10.02 5.83
CA SER A 111 -13.86 10.20 4.39
C SER A 111 -15.35 10.08 4.04
N GLY A 112 -16.11 9.28 4.79
CA GLY A 112 -17.55 9.08 4.60
C GLY A 112 -18.42 10.34 4.87
N HIS A 113 -17.81 11.43 5.37
CA HIS A 113 -18.49 12.69 5.66
C HIS A 113 -18.42 13.71 4.52
N ARG A 114 -17.63 13.48 3.45
CA ARG A 114 -17.62 14.37 2.28
C ARG A 114 -18.78 14.04 1.36
N LYS A 115 -19.84 14.87 1.42
CA LYS A 115 -20.99 14.76 0.52
C LYS A 115 -20.58 15.21 -0.90
N PRO A 116 -21.16 14.62 -1.96
CA PRO A 116 -20.93 15.03 -3.36
C PRO A 116 -21.29 16.50 -3.70
N THR A 117 -21.80 17.28 -2.76
CA THR A 117 -22.28 18.66 -2.98
C THR A 117 -21.20 19.73 -2.86
N ASP A 118 -19.99 19.42 -2.38
CA ASP A 118 -18.94 20.44 -2.20
C ASP A 118 -18.17 20.78 -3.49
N ILE A 119 -18.50 20.13 -4.62
CA ILE A 119 -17.83 20.35 -5.92
C ILE A 119 -18.56 21.42 -6.78
N LEU A 120 -19.73 21.92 -6.33
CA LEU A 120 -20.55 22.88 -7.11
C LEU A 120 -20.50 24.33 -6.60
N THR A 121 -19.57 24.69 -5.73
CA THR A 121 -19.44 26.07 -5.23
C THR A 121 -18.06 26.67 -5.46
N GLU A 122 -17.54 26.60 -6.68
CA GLU A 122 -16.61 27.61 -7.19
C GLU A 122 -16.98 27.92 -8.65
N GLY A 123 -17.80 28.96 -8.81
CA GLY A 123 -18.16 29.58 -10.08
C GLY A 123 -17.78 31.05 -10.07
#